data_AF-A0A402BFU0-F1
#
_entry.id   AF-A0A402BFU0-F1
#
_cell.length_a   1.000
_cell.length_b   1.000
_cell.length_c   1.000
_cell.angle_alpha   90.00
_cell.angle_beta   90.00
_cell.angle_gamma   90.00
#
_symmetry.space_group_name_H-M   'P 1'
#
loop_
_entity.id
_entity.type
_entity.pdbx_description
1 polymer ?
#
loop_
_entity_poly.entity_id
_entity_poly.type
_entity_poly.pdbx_seq_one_letter_code
_entity_poly.pdbx_strand_id
1 'polypeptide(L)'
;MQGTLAKEKLIEQKLQAFEQLQPEFEASFRIVQEVQGQRRFHTISVAEIVSYLHALWLCECKDRLLSVYRSMVRYEGQHCLSLLQGWQAGESAAVVEFLQRKLDGLPFADLTYQMEIAKTVLHADDGLFQRLLYGRLVLLNREMNLLQALDAIFSLPDEALLEEVRATCAATGHTLSQIEQQRAEVENPLFAYAPHPRLSQRNMLVMNALGVKVTTPPAELPGKRSWQLVAPAETQRPFAESIIRGYQELSSS
;
A
#
# COMPACT_ATOMS: atom_id res chain seq x y z
N MET A 1 -19.67 -22.44 22.17
CA MET A 1 -20.32 -21.12 22.27
C MET A 1 -19.36 -20.01 22.71
N GLN A 2 -18.54 -20.19 23.77
CA GLN A 2 -17.61 -19.14 24.25
C GLN A 2 -16.58 -18.67 23.21
N GLY A 3 -16.00 -19.57 22.41
CA GLY A 3 -15.03 -19.19 21.36
C GLY A 3 -15.62 -18.36 20.22
N THR A 4 -16.91 -18.55 19.90
CA THR A 4 -17.62 -17.76 18.87
C THR A 4 -17.90 -16.34 19.37
N LEU A 5 -18.32 -16.19 20.63
CA LEU A 5 -18.56 -14.89 21.26
C LEU A 5 -17.28 -14.08 21.42
N ALA A 6 -16.17 -14.72 21.80
CA ALA A 6 -14.86 -14.07 21.90
C ALA A 6 -14.36 -13.59 20.52
N LYS A 7 -14.57 -14.40 19.47
CA LYS A 7 -14.22 -14.02 18.10
C LYS A 7 -15.05 -12.83 17.63
N GLU A 8 -16.37 -12.85 17.77
CA GLU A 8 -17.23 -11.72 17.37
C GLU A 8 -16.86 -10.42 18.12
N LYS A 9 -16.57 -10.51 19.43
CA LYS A 9 -16.11 -9.35 20.20
C LYS A 9 -14.81 -8.75 19.65
N LEU A 10 -13.85 -9.57 19.26
CA LEU A 10 -12.61 -9.11 18.62
C LEU A 10 -12.88 -8.43 17.26
N ILE A 11 -13.84 -8.96 16.48
CA ILE A 11 -14.22 -8.36 15.19
C ILE A 11 -14.82 -6.97 15.41
N GLU A 12 -15.70 -6.79 16.40
CA GLU A 12 -16.26 -5.46 16.72
C GLU A 12 -15.19 -4.48 17.17
N GLN A 13 -14.27 -4.93 18.03
CA GLN A 13 -13.15 -4.09 18.48
C GLN A 13 -12.27 -3.64 17.30
N LYS A 14 -11.97 -4.54 16.36
CA LYS A 14 -11.22 -4.22 15.14
C LYS A 14 -11.95 -3.19 14.27
N LEU A 15 -13.26 -3.34 14.09
CA LEU A 15 -14.07 -2.40 13.30
C LEU A 15 -14.11 -1.02 13.97
N GLN A 16 -14.35 -0.96 15.27
CA GLN A 16 -14.37 0.29 16.02
C GLN A 16 -13.02 1.01 16.00
N ALA A 17 -11.91 0.27 16.18
CA ALA A 17 -10.57 0.82 16.07
C ALA A 17 -10.30 1.36 14.65
N PHE A 18 -10.77 0.65 13.62
CA PHE A 18 -10.62 1.11 12.25
C PHE A 18 -11.48 2.36 11.95
N GLU A 19 -12.70 2.46 12.49
CA GLU A 19 -13.53 3.66 12.33
C GLU A 19 -12.86 4.91 12.88
N GLN A 20 -12.12 4.79 13.99
CA GLN A 20 -11.31 5.89 14.54
C GLN A 20 -10.11 6.22 13.64
N LEU A 21 -9.45 5.21 13.07
CA LEU A 21 -8.28 5.37 12.20
C LEU A 21 -8.64 5.91 10.80
N GLN A 22 -9.87 5.67 10.34
CA GLN A 22 -10.23 5.84 8.94
C GLN A 22 -9.95 7.23 8.35
N PRO A 23 -10.31 8.37 9.00
CA PRO A 23 -10.08 9.69 8.41
C PRO A 23 -8.60 9.95 8.11
N GLU A 24 -7.73 9.55 9.03
CA GLU A 24 -6.29 9.69 8.92
C GLU A 24 -5.73 8.73 7.85
N PHE A 25 -6.19 7.48 7.84
CA PHE A 25 -5.85 6.52 6.81
C PHE A 25 -6.23 7.04 5.39
N GLU A 26 -7.42 7.60 5.21
CA GLU A 26 -7.86 8.10 3.90
C GLU A 26 -7.01 9.26 3.39
N ALA A 27 -6.58 10.17 4.27
CA ALA A 27 -5.66 11.24 3.92
C ALA A 27 -4.26 10.69 3.55
N SER A 28 -3.74 9.81 4.38
CA SER A 28 -2.44 9.18 4.22
C SER A 28 -2.36 8.28 2.99
N PHE A 29 -3.44 7.56 2.66
CA PHE A 29 -3.47 6.73 1.47
C PHE A 29 -3.28 7.55 0.19
N ARG A 30 -3.79 8.79 0.13
CA ARG A 30 -3.56 9.69 -1.01
C ARG A 30 -2.09 10.08 -1.13
N ILE A 31 -1.41 10.37 -0.01
CA ILE A 31 0.03 10.65 0.00
C ILE A 31 0.79 9.48 -0.60
N VAL A 32 0.47 8.25 -0.18
CA VAL A 32 1.10 7.04 -0.77
C VAL A 32 0.87 7.00 -2.27
N GLN A 33 -0.35 7.24 -2.75
CA GLN A 33 -0.65 7.22 -4.18
C GLN A 33 0.10 8.29 -4.97
N GLU A 34 0.16 9.52 -4.44
CA GLU A 34 0.86 10.63 -5.08
C GLU A 34 2.36 10.36 -5.17
N VAL A 35 3.00 9.96 -4.06
CA VAL A 35 4.43 9.59 -4.05
C VAL A 35 4.70 8.41 -4.99
N GLN A 36 3.79 7.43 -5.04
CA GLN A 36 3.85 6.28 -5.96
C GLN A 36 3.53 6.62 -7.42
N GLY A 37 3.39 7.91 -7.76
CA GLY A 37 3.42 8.40 -9.14
C GLY A 37 2.08 8.82 -9.73
N GLN A 38 1.00 8.85 -8.94
CA GLN A 38 -0.27 9.46 -9.39
C GLN A 38 -0.12 10.97 -9.67
N ARG A 39 0.89 11.61 -9.07
CA ARG A 39 1.28 12.99 -9.33
C ARG A 39 2.80 13.09 -9.41
N ARG A 40 3.28 14.02 -10.23
CA ARG A 40 4.68 14.43 -10.23
C ARG A 40 4.88 15.64 -9.33
N PHE A 41 5.76 15.52 -8.35
CA PHE A 41 6.20 16.64 -7.54
C PHE A 41 7.32 17.41 -8.25
N HIS A 42 7.32 18.72 -8.09
CA HIS A 42 8.41 19.57 -8.59
C HIS A 42 9.54 19.66 -7.57
N THR A 43 9.17 19.64 -6.29
CA THR A 43 10.04 19.58 -5.12
C THR A 43 9.33 18.71 -4.08
N ILE A 44 10.10 18.05 -3.22
CA ILE A 44 9.61 17.36 -2.03
C ILE A 44 10.40 17.91 -0.84
N SER A 45 9.71 18.14 0.27
CA SER A 45 10.29 18.55 1.56
C SER A 45 10.59 17.33 2.43
N VAL A 46 11.45 17.50 3.45
CA VAL A 46 11.69 16.45 4.45
C VAL A 46 10.42 16.11 5.21
N ALA A 47 9.59 17.11 5.53
CA ALA A 47 8.28 16.89 6.13
C ALA A 47 7.35 15.97 5.30
N GLU A 48 7.37 16.08 3.98
CA GLU A 48 6.60 15.19 3.08
C GLU A 48 7.15 13.76 3.08
N ILE A 49 8.47 13.58 3.24
CA ILE A 49 9.08 12.24 3.38
C ILE A 49 8.65 11.58 4.69
N VAL A 50 8.70 12.32 5.81
CA VAL A 50 8.19 11.84 7.10
C VAL A 50 6.71 11.48 6.99
N SER A 51 5.91 12.33 6.33
CA SER A 51 4.49 12.07 6.09
C SER A 51 4.25 10.82 5.23
N TYR A 52 5.10 10.56 4.24
CA TYR A 52 5.06 9.33 3.45
C TYR A 52 5.36 8.08 4.29
N LEU A 53 6.38 8.12 5.16
CA LEU A 53 6.70 7.01 6.08
C LEU A 53 5.56 6.76 7.08
N HIS A 54 4.99 7.82 7.64
CA HIS A 54 3.78 7.76 8.47
C HIS A 54 2.59 7.15 7.71
N ALA A 55 2.39 7.53 6.45
CA ALA A 55 1.30 7.02 5.66
C ALA A 55 1.42 5.52 5.36
N LEU A 56 2.65 5.02 5.15
CA LEU A 56 2.93 3.59 5.03
C LEU A 56 2.65 2.83 6.32
N TRP A 57 2.96 3.42 7.48
CA TRP A 57 2.57 2.88 8.78
C TRP A 57 1.05 2.74 8.92
N LEU A 58 0.28 3.79 8.60
CA LEU A 58 -1.19 3.74 8.66
C LEU A 58 -1.79 2.70 7.70
N CYS A 59 -1.20 2.52 6.52
CA CYS A 59 -1.62 1.46 5.60
C CYS A 59 -1.44 0.06 6.22
N GLU A 60 -0.35 -0.17 6.95
CA GLU A 60 -0.16 -1.41 7.70
C GLU A 60 -1.18 -1.57 8.84
N CYS A 61 -1.43 -0.51 9.62
CA CYS A 61 -2.45 -0.53 10.67
C CYS A 61 -3.83 -0.90 10.11
N LYS A 62 -4.23 -0.31 8.98
CA LYS A 62 -5.47 -0.66 8.29
C LYS A 62 -5.49 -2.13 7.86
N ASP A 63 -4.42 -2.62 7.22
CA ASP A 63 -4.34 -4.01 6.78
C ASP A 63 -4.47 -4.99 7.95
N ARG A 64 -3.83 -4.69 9.08
CA ARG A 64 -3.93 -5.50 10.30
C ARG A 64 -5.32 -5.44 10.93
N LEU A 65 -5.92 -4.26 11.08
CA LEU A 65 -7.26 -4.10 11.67
C LEU A 65 -8.33 -4.79 10.82
N LEU A 66 -8.25 -4.67 9.49
CA LEU A 66 -9.21 -5.28 8.56
C LEU A 66 -8.81 -6.69 8.10
N SER A 67 -7.79 -7.30 8.71
CA SER A 67 -7.33 -8.65 8.45
C SER A 67 -7.10 -8.94 6.96
N VAL A 68 -6.45 -8.00 6.27
CA VAL A 68 -6.01 -8.18 4.89
C VAL A 68 -4.85 -9.18 4.88
N TYR A 69 -4.93 -10.19 4.01
CA TYR A 69 -3.95 -11.27 3.96
C TYR A 69 -2.56 -10.75 3.52
N ARG A 70 -1.50 -11.20 4.20
CA ARG A 70 -0.12 -10.71 4.05
C ARG A 70 0.68 -11.37 2.90
N SER A 71 0.04 -11.86 1.83
CA SER A 71 0.78 -12.52 0.73
C SER A 71 1.80 -11.61 0.04
N MET A 72 1.74 -10.30 0.27
CA MET A 72 2.75 -9.33 -0.15
C MET A 72 3.06 -8.43 1.05
N VAL A 73 4.34 -8.31 1.42
CA VAL A 73 4.84 -7.31 2.39
C VAL A 73 4.65 -5.93 1.75
N ARG A 74 3.43 -5.40 1.81
CA ARG A 74 2.99 -4.40 0.82
C ARG A 74 3.38 -2.97 1.17
N TYR A 75 3.46 -2.65 2.46
CA TYR A 75 3.66 -1.27 2.92
C TYR A 75 4.87 -1.07 3.84
N GLU A 76 5.47 -2.12 4.40
CA GLU A 76 6.67 -2.03 5.25
C GLU A 76 6.49 -1.04 6.45
N GLY A 77 5.28 -0.90 7.00
CA GLY A 77 4.95 0.14 7.98
C GLY A 77 5.71 0.03 9.31
N GLN A 78 5.86 -1.18 9.87
CA GLN A 78 6.72 -1.41 11.05
C GLN A 78 8.19 -1.05 10.77
N HIS A 79 8.67 -1.30 9.57
CA HIS A 79 10.02 -0.87 9.17
C HIS A 79 10.09 0.66 9.12
N CYS A 80 9.06 1.34 8.58
CA CYS A 80 8.97 2.80 8.57
C CYS A 80 9.04 3.42 9.97
N LEU A 81 8.43 2.80 11.00
CA LEU A 81 8.60 3.26 12.39
C LEU A 81 10.06 3.19 12.85
N SER A 82 10.79 2.14 12.44
CA SER A 82 12.22 1.97 12.74
C SER A 82 13.05 3.05 12.06
N LEU A 83 12.71 3.36 10.81
CA LEU A 83 13.35 4.44 10.04
C LEU A 83 13.13 5.79 10.71
N LEU A 84 11.90 6.11 11.11
CA LEU A 84 11.58 7.36 11.81
C LEU A 84 12.30 7.47 13.17
N GLN A 85 12.45 6.36 13.88
CA GLN A 85 13.18 6.32 15.15
C GLN A 85 14.67 6.61 14.94
N GLY A 86 15.33 5.90 14.02
CA GLY A 86 16.74 6.11 13.71
C GLY A 86 17.01 7.50 13.15
N TRP A 87 16.14 7.99 12.27
CA TRP A 87 16.30 9.30 11.65
C TRP A 87 16.23 10.44 12.68
N GLN A 88 15.33 10.34 13.67
CA GLN A 88 15.29 11.28 14.81
C GLN A 88 16.55 11.23 15.71
N ALA A 89 17.31 10.14 15.67
CA ALA A 89 18.59 9.99 16.36
C ALA A 89 19.79 10.47 15.51
N GLY A 90 19.56 10.88 14.25
CA GLY A 90 20.60 11.33 13.31
C GLY A 90 21.02 10.28 12.28
N GLU A 91 20.38 9.11 12.24
CA GLU A 91 20.72 8.03 11.31
C GLU A 91 19.94 8.15 9.99
N SER A 92 20.39 9.03 9.09
CA SER A 92 19.74 9.24 7.78
C SER A 92 19.99 8.10 6.78
N ALA A 93 21.06 7.30 6.96
CA ALA A 93 21.48 6.29 5.99
C ALA A 93 20.40 5.22 5.71
N ALA A 94 19.69 4.76 6.74
CA ALA A 94 18.65 3.75 6.58
C ALA A 94 17.44 4.28 5.78
N VAL A 95 17.11 5.58 5.92
CA VAL A 95 16.05 6.23 5.14
C VAL A 95 16.47 6.36 3.68
N VAL A 96 17.71 6.78 3.44
CA VAL A 96 18.28 6.87 2.08
C VAL A 96 18.26 5.49 1.41
N GLU A 97 18.73 4.45 2.08
CA GLU A 97 18.69 3.07 1.57
C GLU A 97 17.27 2.62 1.27
N PHE A 98 16.31 2.92 2.15
CA PHE A 98 14.89 2.59 1.93
C PHE A 98 14.32 3.27 0.68
N LEU A 99 14.64 4.54 0.44
CA LEU A 99 14.22 5.27 -0.76
C LEU A 99 14.93 4.74 -2.02
N GLN A 100 16.23 4.47 -1.92
CA GLN A 100 17.03 3.91 -3.01
C GLN A 100 16.53 2.54 -3.46
N ARG A 101 16.24 1.62 -2.54
CA ARG A 101 15.65 0.30 -2.86
C ARG A 101 14.32 0.40 -3.60
N LYS A 102 13.58 1.51 -3.45
CA LYS A 102 12.33 1.75 -4.19
C LYS A 102 12.55 2.27 -5.60
N LEU A 103 13.76 2.74 -5.93
CA LEU A 103 14.21 3.05 -7.29
C LEU A 103 14.75 1.80 -8.00
N ASP A 104 15.29 0.84 -7.25
CA ASP A 104 15.80 -0.40 -7.82
C ASP A 104 14.69 -1.19 -8.54
N GLY A 105 14.98 -1.63 -9.77
CA GLY A 105 14.11 -2.54 -10.52
C GLY A 105 12.94 -1.88 -11.27
N LEU A 106 13.00 -0.58 -11.57
CA LEU A 106 12.01 0.05 -12.45
C LEU A 106 12.15 -0.47 -13.89
N PRO A 107 11.11 -1.13 -14.47
CA PRO A 107 11.23 -1.89 -15.71
C PRO A 107 11.02 -1.03 -16.97
N PHE A 108 11.70 0.13 -17.06
CA PHE A 108 11.45 1.07 -18.17
C PHE A 108 11.82 0.49 -19.54
N ALA A 109 12.90 -0.29 -19.63
CA ALA A 109 13.30 -0.96 -20.86
C ALA A 109 12.25 -1.98 -21.30
N ASP A 110 11.84 -2.87 -20.39
CA ASP A 110 10.85 -3.91 -20.67
C ASP A 110 9.47 -3.33 -21.03
N LEU A 111 9.02 -2.29 -20.31
CA LEU A 111 7.77 -1.61 -20.64
C LEU A 111 7.82 -0.93 -22.00
N THR A 112 8.94 -0.30 -22.33
CA THR A 112 9.11 0.33 -23.64
C THR A 112 9.09 -0.70 -24.75
N TYR A 113 9.75 -1.84 -24.55
CA TYR A 113 9.71 -2.97 -25.48
C TYR A 113 8.28 -3.54 -25.65
N GLN A 114 7.54 -3.75 -24.57
CA GLN A 114 6.13 -4.20 -24.63
C GLN A 114 5.24 -3.21 -25.38
N MET A 115 5.48 -1.91 -25.21
CA MET A 115 4.75 -0.87 -25.94
C MET A 115 5.06 -0.86 -27.43
N GLU A 116 6.31 -1.11 -27.83
CA GLU A 116 6.72 -1.24 -29.22
C GLU A 116 6.06 -2.46 -29.87
N ILE A 117 6.05 -3.61 -29.20
CA ILE A 117 5.34 -4.81 -29.65
C ILE A 117 3.84 -4.53 -29.81
N ALA A 118 3.21 -3.90 -28.83
CA ALA A 118 1.78 -3.60 -28.85
C ALA A 118 1.40 -2.74 -30.07
N LYS A 119 2.27 -1.79 -30.47
CA LYS A 119 2.06 -0.97 -31.67
C LYS A 119 2.16 -1.76 -32.98
N THR A 120 3.07 -2.74 -33.05
CA THR A 120 3.39 -3.45 -34.31
C THR A 120 2.55 -4.70 -34.53
N VAL A 121 2.18 -5.42 -33.47
CA VAL A 121 1.53 -6.75 -33.56
C VAL A 121 0.02 -6.67 -33.32
N LEU A 122 -0.45 -5.67 -32.58
CA LEU A 122 -1.82 -5.60 -32.06
C LEU A 122 -2.53 -4.31 -32.50
N HIS A 123 -2.62 -4.06 -33.82
CA HIS A 123 -3.33 -2.93 -34.44
C HIS A 123 -4.83 -2.78 -34.06
N ALA A 124 -5.32 -3.45 -33.01
CA ALA A 124 -6.71 -3.47 -32.56
C ALA A 124 -6.93 -3.36 -31.03
N ASP A 125 -5.90 -3.30 -30.16
CA ASP A 125 -6.10 -3.13 -28.71
C ASP A 125 -5.50 -1.82 -28.18
N ASP A 126 -6.19 -0.71 -28.51
CA ASP A 126 -5.91 0.61 -27.96
C ASP A 126 -5.90 0.61 -26.42
N GLY A 127 -6.67 -0.28 -25.77
CA GLY A 127 -6.75 -0.39 -24.32
C GLY A 127 -5.44 -0.85 -23.68
N LEU A 128 -4.80 -1.89 -24.22
CA LEU A 128 -3.51 -2.36 -23.72
C LEU A 128 -2.42 -1.29 -23.86
N PHE A 129 -2.31 -0.67 -25.03
CA PHE A 129 -1.29 0.35 -25.26
C PHE A 129 -1.47 1.58 -24.34
N GLN A 130 -2.70 2.04 -24.15
CA GLN A 130 -3.00 3.14 -23.22
C GLN A 130 -2.69 2.76 -21.76
N ARG A 131 -2.98 1.52 -21.34
CA ARG A 131 -2.62 1.03 -20.00
C ARG A 131 -1.10 0.99 -19.80
N LEU A 132 -0.34 0.52 -20.79
CA LEU A 132 1.13 0.52 -20.74
C LEU A 132 1.71 1.94 -20.70
N LEU A 133 1.17 2.85 -21.53
CA LEU A 133 1.53 4.27 -21.51
C LEU A 133 1.31 4.90 -20.13
N TYR A 134 0.13 4.71 -19.57
CA TYR A 134 -0.22 5.23 -18.26
C TYR A 134 0.65 4.62 -17.16
N GLY A 135 0.85 3.30 -17.18
CA GLY A 135 1.74 2.61 -16.23
C GLY A 135 3.16 3.16 -16.28
N ARG A 136 3.72 3.39 -17.48
CA ARG A 136 5.05 4.00 -17.65
C ARG A 136 5.11 5.43 -17.10
N LEU A 137 4.07 6.24 -17.33
CA LEU A 137 3.99 7.60 -16.79
C LEU A 137 3.97 7.59 -15.25
N VAL A 138 3.18 6.71 -14.64
CA VAL A 138 3.11 6.56 -13.18
C VAL A 138 4.49 6.16 -12.62
N LEU A 139 5.17 5.19 -13.24
CA LEU A 139 6.50 4.77 -12.80
C LEU A 139 7.54 5.89 -12.95
N LEU A 140 7.49 6.66 -14.03
CA LEU A 140 8.38 7.81 -14.23
C LEU A 140 8.13 8.89 -13.18
N ASN A 141 6.87 9.19 -12.86
CA ASN A 141 6.54 10.13 -11.80
C ASN A 141 7.07 9.64 -10.45
N ARG A 142 6.88 8.35 -10.14
CA ARG A 142 7.41 7.74 -8.91
C ARG A 142 8.93 7.87 -8.82
N GLU A 143 9.64 7.55 -9.90
CA GLU A 143 11.11 7.69 -9.96
C GLU A 143 11.53 9.12 -9.64
N MET A 144 10.94 10.09 -10.34
CA MET A 144 11.25 11.50 -10.13
C MET A 144 10.92 11.95 -8.69
N ASN A 145 9.80 11.50 -8.13
CA ASN A 145 9.42 11.82 -6.76
C ASN A 145 10.44 11.25 -5.76
N LEU A 146 10.88 10.01 -5.93
CA LEU A 146 11.87 9.40 -5.03
C LEU A 146 13.24 10.09 -5.15
N LEU A 147 13.64 10.51 -6.36
CA LEU A 147 14.85 11.32 -6.54
C LEU A 147 14.75 12.70 -5.87
N GLN A 148 13.59 13.35 -5.95
CA GLN A 148 13.33 14.62 -5.25
C GLN A 148 13.36 14.45 -3.72
N ALA A 149 12.88 13.32 -3.20
CA ALA A 149 12.99 13.00 -1.78
C ALA A 149 14.45 12.85 -1.33
N LEU A 150 15.29 12.18 -2.13
CA LEU A 150 16.72 12.07 -1.85
C LEU A 150 17.42 13.45 -1.91
N ASP A 151 17.10 14.25 -2.92
CA ASP A 151 17.61 15.62 -3.06
C ASP A 151 17.28 16.49 -1.83
N ALA A 152 16.06 16.38 -1.30
CA ALA A 152 15.63 17.09 -0.11
C ALA A 152 16.47 16.73 1.14
N ILE A 153 16.77 15.44 1.31
CA ILE A 153 17.61 14.95 2.41
C ILE A 153 19.04 15.51 2.29
N PHE A 154 19.59 15.50 1.07
CA PHE A 154 20.99 15.93 0.84
C PHE A 154 21.17 17.44 0.77
N SER A 155 20.09 18.20 0.57
CA SER A 155 20.13 19.66 0.44
C SER A 155 20.19 20.39 1.78
N LEU A 156 19.78 19.74 2.88
CA LEU A 156 19.81 20.34 4.21
C LEU A 156 21.10 19.97 4.97
N PRO A 157 21.69 20.90 5.74
CA PRO A 157 22.67 20.57 6.75
C PRO A 157 22.10 19.61 7.80
N ASP A 158 22.94 18.72 8.35
CA ASP A 158 22.52 17.66 9.28
C ASP A 158 21.68 18.16 10.47
N GLU A 159 22.05 19.30 11.07
CA GLU A 159 21.31 19.88 12.20
C GLU A 159 19.90 20.34 11.79
N ALA A 160 19.78 21.05 10.66
CA ALA A 160 18.50 21.53 10.15
C ALA A 160 17.59 20.37 9.70
N LEU A 161 18.19 19.36 9.05
CA LEU A 161 17.52 18.12 8.68
C LEU A 161 16.92 17.44 9.91
N LEU A 162 17.71 17.30 10.98
CA LEU A 162 17.30 16.62 12.20
C LEU A 162 16.22 17.38 12.96
N GLU A 163 16.29 18.71 13.00
CA GLU A 163 15.25 19.56 13.57
C GLU A 163 13.92 19.40 12.83
N GLU A 164 13.93 19.44 11.49
CA GLU A 164 12.71 19.26 10.68
C GLU A 164 12.10 17.87 10.84
N VAL A 165 12.93 16.82 10.86
CA VAL A 165 12.49 15.44 11.10
C VAL A 165 11.82 15.31 12.46
N ARG A 166 12.45 15.80 13.53
CA ARG A 166 11.90 15.73 14.89
C ARG A 166 10.61 16.52 15.02
N ALA A 167 10.56 17.72 14.46
CA ALA A 167 9.36 18.55 14.47
C ALA A 167 8.19 17.87 13.75
N THR A 168 8.44 17.30 12.57
CA THR A 168 7.41 16.60 11.78
C THR A 168 6.98 15.29 12.44
N CYS A 169 7.93 14.53 13.00
CA CYS A 169 7.63 13.33 13.77
C CYS A 169 6.74 13.65 14.97
N ALA A 170 7.03 14.71 15.73
CA ALA A 170 6.18 15.14 16.84
C ALA A 170 4.77 15.52 16.37
N ALA A 171 4.64 16.26 15.26
CA ALA A 171 3.36 16.66 14.70
C ALA A 171 2.50 15.48 14.20
N THR A 172 3.14 14.38 13.78
CA THR A 172 2.49 13.17 13.27
C THR A 172 2.38 12.06 14.31
N GLY A 173 2.70 12.33 15.58
CA GLY A 173 2.56 11.36 16.67
C GLY A 173 3.64 10.26 16.68
N HIS A 174 4.85 10.60 16.25
CA HIS A 174 6.01 9.71 16.15
C HIS A 174 7.20 10.19 16.99
N THR A 175 6.96 10.75 18.18
CA THR A 175 8.06 10.90 19.15
C THR A 175 8.65 9.52 19.50
N LEU A 176 9.90 9.47 19.99
CA LEU A 176 10.57 8.20 20.29
C LEU A 176 9.75 7.29 21.22
N SER A 177 9.14 7.83 22.28
CA SER A 177 8.27 7.07 23.18
C SER A 177 6.97 6.60 22.51
N GLN A 178 6.38 7.42 21.64
CA GLN A 178 5.20 7.02 20.86
C GLN A 178 5.53 5.90 19.88
N ILE A 179 6.70 5.92 19.24
CA ILE A 179 7.13 4.83 18.34
C ILE A 179 7.28 3.51 19.10
N GLU A 180 7.88 3.53 20.29
CA GLU A 180 7.99 2.34 21.14
C GLU A 180 6.60 1.80 21.50
N GLN A 181 5.67 2.68 21.86
CA GLN A 181 4.28 2.29 22.14
C GLN A 181 3.59 1.72 20.89
N GLN A 182 3.69 2.39 19.75
CA GLN A 182 3.10 1.96 18.47
C GLN A 182 3.59 0.57 18.05
N ARG A 183 4.89 0.29 18.26
CA ARG A 183 5.49 -1.03 18.00
C ARG A 183 4.98 -2.09 18.96
N ALA A 184 4.76 -1.76 20.23
CA ALA A 184 4.16 -2.68 21.19
C ALA A 184 2.67 -2.95 20.88
N GLU A 185 1.93 -1.92 20.44
CA GLU A 185 0.51 -2.02 20.13
C GLU A 185 0.22 -3.01 19.00
N VAL A 186 1.06 -3.10 17.98
CA VAL A 186 0.85 -4.04 16.86
C VAL A 186 1.05 -5.51 17.21
N GLU A 187 1.59 -5.81 18.39
CA GLU A 187 1.66 -7.16 18.95
C GLU A 187 0.39 -7.52 19.74
N ASN A 188 -0.52 -6.56 19.95
CA ASN A 188 -1.82 -6.79 20.59
C ASN A 188 -2.70 -7.72 19.72
N PRO A 189 -3.50 -8.63 20.33
CA PRO A 189 -4.52 -9.42 19.63
C PRO A 189 -5.42 -8.63 18.67
N LEU A 190 -5.66 -7.34 18.94
CA LEU A 190 -6.40 -6.42 18.07
C LEU A 190 -5.80 -6.31 16.65
N PHE A 191 -4.48 -6.41 16.51
CA PHE A 191 -3.76 -6.31 15.24
C PHE A 191 -3.38 -7.68 14.65
N ALA A 192 -3.70 -8.78 15.35
CA ALA A 192 -3.49 -10.12 14.85
C ALA A 192 -4.41 -10.42 13.65
N TYR A 193 -3.95 -11.32 12.78
CA TYR A 193 -4.73 -11.76 11.63
C TYR A 193 -5.93 -12.59 12.08
N ALA A 194 -7.15 -12.11 11.77
CA ALA A 194 -8.39 -12.79 12.10
C ALA A 194 -9.35 -12.70 10.90
N PRO A 195 -9.34 -13.66 9.97
CA PRO A 195 -10.15 -13.58 8.76
C PRO A 195 -11.64 -13.60 9.12
N HIS A 196 -12.37 -12.61 8.58
CA HIS A 196 -13.80 -12.45 8.82
C HIS A 196 -14.49 -11.72 7.65
N PRO A 197 -15.69 -12.15 7.21
CA PRO A 197 -16.41 -11.51 6.10
C PRO A 197 -16.68 -10.03 6.33
N ARG A 198 -17.07 -9.63 7.55
CA ARG A 198 -17.35 -8.21 7.88
C ARG A 198 -16.13 -7.31 7.73
N LEU A 199 -14.94 -7.77 8.13
CA LEU A 199 -13.69 -7.02 7.96
C LEU A 199 -13.33 -6.89 6.49
N SER A 200 -13.50 -7.96 5.72
CA SER A 200 -13.25 -7.97 4.27
C SER A 200 -14.21 -7.03 3.52
N GLN A 201 -15.49 -7.06 3.89
CA GLN A 201 -16.51 -6.16 3.34
C GLN A 201 -16.19 -4.70 3.68
N ARG A 202 -15.78 -4.41 4.93
CA ARG A 202 -15.37 -3.06 5.33
C ARG A 202 -14.17 -2.58 4.50
N ASN A 203 -13.14 -3.42 4.34
CA ASN A 203 -12.00 -3.11 3.50
C ASN A 203 -12.42 -2.79 2.06
N MET A 204 -13.29 -3.61 1.47
CA MET A 204 -13.79 -3.37 0.11
C MET A 204 -14.53 -2.03 0.00
N LEU A 205 -15.41 -1.70 0.95
CA LEU A 205 -16.15 -0.43 0.95
C LEU A 205 -15.21 0.78 1.03
N VAL A 206 -14.22 0.73 1.92
CA VAL A 206 -13.23 1.80 2.09
C VAL A 206 -12.39 1.94 0.82
N MET A 207 -11.85 0.84 0.30
CA MET A 207 -11.02 0.86 -0.90
C MET A 207 -11.79 1.30 -2.16
N ASN A 208 -13.09 1.01 -2.23
CA ASN A 208 -13.98 1.50 -3.30
C ASN A 208 -14.28 3.00 -3.15
N ALA A 209 -14.44 3.51 -1.92
CA ALA A 209 -14.64 4.94 -1.67
C ALA A 209 -13.37 5.75 -1.94
N LEU A 210 -12.22 5.18 -1.58
CA LEU A 210 -10.90 5.64 -2.00
C LEU A 210 -10.61 5.34 -3.47
N GLY A 211 -11.57 4.70 -4.15
CA GLY A 211 -11.63 4.39 -5.57
C GLY A 211 -11.00 5.50 -6.36
N VAL A 212 -9.72 5.25 -6.59
CA VAL A 212 -8.75 6.01 -7.35
C VAL A 212 -9.51 6.65 -8.48
N LYS A 213 -9.52 7.98 -8.56
CA LYS A 213 -9.79 8.68 -9.83
C LYS A 213 -8.67 8.27 -10.79
N VAL A 214 -8.73 7.04 -11.31
CA VAL A 214 -8.13 6.69 -12.58
C VAL A 214 -8.88 7.62 -13.52
N THR A 215 -8.23 8.74 -13.84
CA THR A 215 -8.67 9.73 -14.81
C THR A 215 -9.39 9.00 -15.93
N THR A 216 -10.70 9.17 -15.98
CA THR A 216 -11.62 8.46 -16.87
C THR A 216 -11.03 8.31 -18.27
N PRO A 217 -10.75 7.09 -18.77
CA PRO A 217 -10.91 6.76 -20.17
C PRO A 217 -12.22 5.95 -20.31
N PRO A 218 -12.83 5.90 -21.51
CA PRO A 218 -14.23 5.54 -21.63
C PRO A 218 -14.47 4.05 -21.30
N ALA A 219 -15.41 3.83 -20.38
CA ALA A 219 -16.22 2.63 -20.20
C ALA A 219 -15.53 1.26 -20.26
N GLU A 220 -14.81 0.87 -19.20
CA GLU A 220 -14.77 -0.53 -18.80
C GLU A 220 -15.48 -0.69 -17.45
N LEU A 221 -16.70 -1.24 -17.49
CA LEU A 221 -17.48 -1.60 -16.31
C LEU A 221 -16.74 -2.67 -15.49
N PRO A 222 -16.90 -2.67 -14.14
CA PRO A 222 -16.39 -3.75 -13.30
C PRO A 222 -16.98 -5.08 -13.78
N GLY A 223 -16.14 -6.00 -14.26
CA GLY A 223 -16.57 -7.31 -14.75
C GLY A 223 -16.17 -7.65 -16.18
N LYS A 224 -15.71 -6.69 -17.00
CA LYS A 224 -15.05 -6.99 -18.28
C LYS A 224 -13.53 -7.04 -18.08
N ARG A 225 -13.02 -8.17 -17.59
CA ARG A 225 -11.59 -8.48 -17.65
C ARG A 225 -11.24 -8.75 -19.12
N SER A 226 -10.82 -7.71 -19.84
CA SER A 226 -10.21 -7.86 -21.15
C SER A 226 -8.82 -8.49 -20.96
N TRP A 227 -8.77 -9.81 -21.16
CA TRP A 227 -7.62 -10.72 -21.24
C TRP A 227 -7.10 -11.35 -19.94
N GLN A 228 -7.27 -12.68 -19.90
CA GLN A 228 -6.50 -13.60 -19.09
C GLN A 228 -5.03 -13.49 -19.50
N LEU A 229 -4.17 -13.07 -18.57
CA LEU A 229 -2.76 -13.44 -18.59
C LEU A 229 -2.69 -14.96 -18.83
N VAL A 230 -1.91 -15.35 -19.83
CA VAL A 230 -1.42 -16.69 -20.15
C VAL A 230 -1.95 -17.78 -19.22
N ALA A 231 -2.75 -18.71 -19.76
CA ALA A 231 -3.23 -19.87 -19.02
C ALA A 231 -2.07 -20.49 -18.23
N PRO A 232 -2.18 -20.60 -16.89
CA PRO A 232 -1.12 -21.22 -16.10
C PRO A 232 -0.90 -22.63 -16.63
N ALA A 233 0.31 -22.91 -17.08
CA ALA A 233 0.76 -24.29 -17.20
C ALA A 233 0.69 -24.87 -15.79
N GLU A 234 -0.14 -25.90 -15.65
CA GLU A 234 -0.52 -26.61 -14.42
C GLU A 234 -1.72 -26.01 -13.65
N THR A 235 -2.71 -26.88 -13.46
CA THR A 235 -3.96 -26.64 -12.73
C THR A 235 -3.68 -26.28 -11.27
N GLN A 236 -3.45 -25.00 -11.01
CA GLN A 236 -3.51 -24.47 -9.66
C GLN A 236 -4.97 -24.51 -9.20
N ARG A 237 -5.19 -25.26 -8.11
CA ARG A 237 -6.49 -25.40 -7.45
C ARG A 237 -7.13 -24.03 -7.18
N PRO A 238 -8.46 -23.90 -7.29
CA PRO A 238 -9.13 -22.61 -7.18
C PRO A 238 -8.86 -21.89 -5.85
N PHE A 239 -8.55 -20.60 -5.94
CA PHE A 239 -8.17 -19.69 -4.85
C PHE A 239 -9.28 -19.33 -3.85
N ALA A 240 -10.41 -20.04 -3.85
CA ALA A 240 -11.53 -19.76 -2.95
C ALA A 240 -12.42 -21.00 -2.77
N GLU A 241 -11.96 -22.00 -2.02
CA GLU A 241 -12.86 -22.95 -1.39
C GLU A 241 -13.35 -22.37 -0.05
N SER A 242 -14.41 -21.58 -0.12
CA SER A 242 -15.33 -21.52 1.02
C SER A 242 -16.12 -22.83 1.01
N ILE A 243 -15.77 -23.77 1.88
CA ILE A 243 -16.64 -24.91 2.17
C ILE A 243 -17.97 -24.34 2.69
N ILE A 244 -18.99 -24.32 1.84
CA ILE A 244 -20.36 -24.05 2.27
C ILE A 244 -20.75 -25.23 3.16
N ARG A 245 -20.98 -24.97 4.46
CA ARG A 245 -21.55 -25.97 5.36
C ARG A 245 -22.90 -26.43 4.79
N GLY A 246 -22.96 -27.70 4.36
CA GLY A 246 -24.18 -28.32 3.84
C GLY A 246 -24.05 -29.02 2.48
N TYR A 247 -22.87 -29.03 1.84
CA TYR A 247 -22.68 -29.83 0.63
C TYR A 247 -22.60 -31.32 0.96
N GLN A 248 -23.58 -32.10 0.49
CA GLN A 248 -23.60 -33.56 0.54
C GLN A 248 -23.22 -34.08 -0.84
N GLU A 249 -22.14 -34.85 -0.91
CA GLU A 249 -21.63 -35.41 -2.15
C GLU A 249 -22.57 -36.51 -2.65
N LEU A 250 -23.15 -36.34 -3.85
CA LEU A 250 -23.91 -37.39 -4.53
C LEU A 250 -22.90 -38.35 -5.18
N SER A 251 -22.50 -39.39 -4.46
CA SER A 251 -21.79 -40.51 -5.07
C SER A 251 -22.80 -41.36 -5.86
N SER A 252 -22.68 -41.38 -7.18
CA SER A 252 -23.36 -42.36 -8.02
C SER A 252 -22.58 -43.68 -8.00
N SER A 253 -23.27 -44.75 -7.58
CA SER A 253 -22.85 -46.15 -7.74
C SER A 253 -22.74 -46.57 -9.19
#